data_AF-A0A1N6LX16-F1
#
_entry.id   AF-A0A1N6LX16-F1
#
_cell.length_a   1.000
_cell.length_b   1.000
_cell.length_c   1.000
_cell.angle_alpha   90.00
_cell.angle_beta   90.00
_cell.angle_gamma   90.00
#
_symmetry.space_group_name_H-M   'P 1'
#
loop_
_entity.id
_entity.type
_entity.pdbx_description
1 polymer ?
#
loop_
_entity_poly.entity_id
_entity_poly.type
_entity_poly.pdbx_seq_one_letter_code
_entity_poly.pdbx_strand_id
1 'polypeptide(L)'
;MYNAIMSKCRICSSTPFGSLFNMLLGDNSNVYDSNGALNSPDFIFAENLSDEEEDRTTEELQILIKAWETYVHSRALQCWKSPDDIYKILELIARGCGNKSDPILGGDNNCVIWRGELSKDGDDPIITFKTSGSTTFSHSYVNRVLVFLYADEESFQLLQTKPKEAFKMQCGNKLCINLTHISMDD
;
A
#
# COMPACT_ATOMS: atom_id res chain seq x y z
N MET A 1 -41.68 20.47 33.11
CA MET A 1 -40.82 19.35 32.66
C MET A 1 -41.27 18.99 31.26
N TYR A 2 -40.47 19.23 30.22
CA TYR A 2 -40.34 18.41 29.01
C TYR A 2 -39.13 18.89 28.21
N ASN A 3 -38.42 17.91 27.65
CA ASN A 3 -36.99 17.87 27.41
C ASN A 3 -36.48 18.75 26.26
N ALA A 4 -35.26 19.26 26.46
CA ALA A 4 -34.37 19.71 25.39
C ALA A 4 -33.96 18.52 24.51
N ILE A 5 -34.19 18.63 23.20
CA ILE A 5 -33.45 17.85 22.21
C ILE A 5 -32.62 18.89 21.43
N MET A 6 -31.43 19.17 21.97
CA MET A 6 -30.36 19.74 21.14
C MET A 6 -30.01 18.68 20.11
N SER A 7 -30.54 18.83 18.90
CA SER A 7 -30.06 18.13 17.71
C SER A 7 -28.63 18.59 17.46
N LYS A 8 -27.68 17.87 18.05
CA LYS A 8 -26.25 17.96 17.74
C LYS A 8 -26.06 17.52 16.29
N CYS A 9 -26.16 18.47 15.35
CA CYS A 9 -25.54 18.33 14.04
C CYS A 9 -24.03 18.16 14.25
N ARG A 10 -23.58 16.92 14.38
CA ARG A 10 -22.18 16.57 14.36
C ARG A 10 -21.73 16.57 12.90
N ILE A 11 -21.09 17.69 12.52
CA ILE A 11 -19.95 17.74 11.60
C ILE A 11 -20.28 17.37 10.14
N CYS A 12 -20.78 18.36 9.40
CA CYS A 12 -20.58 18.44 7.95
C CYS A 12 -19.22 19.09 7.67
N SER A 13 -18.14 18.31 7.76
CA SER A 13 -16.85 18.67 7.15
C SER A 13 -16.29 17.44 6.44
N SER A 14 -17.04 16.95 5.44
CA SER A 14 -16.46 16.09 4.41
C SER A 14 -15.56 16.96 3.54
N THR A 15 -14.35 17.24 4.04
CA THR A 15 -13.28 17.63 3.14
C THR A 15 -13.01 16.45 2.20
N PRO A 16 -12.70 16.69 0.92
CA PRO A 16 -12.48 15.61 -0.07
C PRO A 16 -11.35 14.66 0.33
N PHE A 17 -10.49 15.09 1.27
CA PHE A 17 -9.44 14.28 1.89
C PHE A 17 -9.97 13.03 2.60
N GLY A 18 -11.16 13.09 3.23
CA GLY A 18 -11.68 11.98 4.03
C GLY A 18 -11.91 10.70 3.22
N SER A 19 -12.31 10.81 1.95
CA SER A 19 -12.55 9.65 1.09
C SER A 19 -11.26 9.02 0.57
N LEU A 20 -10.29 9.85 0.16
CA LEU A 20 -9.00 9.41 -0.38
C LEU A 20 -8.12 8.78 0.70
N PHE A 21 -8.09 9.37 1.90
CA PHE A 21 -7.34 8.81 3.03
C PHE A 21 -7.95 7.51 3.55
N ASN A 22 -9.27 7.39 3.49
CA ASN A 22 -10.00 6.18 3.86
C ASN A 22 -9.74 5.00 2.89
N MET A 23 -9.32 5.28 1.65
CA MET A 23 -8.87 4.24 0.71
C MET A 23 -7.53 3.64 1.13
N LEU A 24 -6.59 4.48 1.60
CA LEU A 24 -5.25 4.07 2.02
C LEU A 24 -5.25 3.44 3.42
N LEU A 25 -5.98 4.02 4.37
CA LEU A 25 -5.90 3.58 5.77
C LEU A 25 -6.81 2.40 6.12
N GLY A 26 -7.74 2.04 5.23
CA GLY A 26 -8.82 1.11 5.58
C GLY A 26 -9.68 1.63 6.74
N ASP A 27 -10.77 0.93 7.05
CA ASP A 27 -11.51 1.20 8.30
C ASP A 27 -10.78 0.47 9.43
N ASN A 28 -9.96 1.17 10.21
CA ASN A 28 -9.33 0.57 11.39
C ASN A 28 -9.65 1.39 12.64
N SER A 29 -10.79 1.07 13.25
CA SER A 29 -11.13 1.41 14.63
C SER A 29 -10.48 0.44 15.62
N ASN A 30 -9.18 0.17 15.50
CA ASN A 30 -8.45 -0.60 16.51
C ASN A 30 -7.09 0.05 16.77
N VAL A 31 -7.09 0.86 17.83
CA VAL A 31 -5.90 1.29 18.56
C VAL A 31 -5.18 0.03 19.04
N TYR A 32 -3.92 -0.19 18.64
CA TYR A 32 -3.08 -1.18 19.30
C TYR A 32 -1.84 -0.52 19.91
N ASP A 33 -1.79 -0.63 21.23
CA ASP A 33 -0.62 -0.42 22.06
C ASP A 33 0.47 -1.42 21.68
N SER A 34 1.70 -0.92 21.58
CA SER A 34 2.91 -1.72 21.47
C SER A 34 3.24 -2.36 22.81
N ASN A 35 3.14 -3.69 22.92
CA ASN A 35 3.94 -4.53 23.84
C ASN A 35 3.71 -6.03 23.58
N GLY A 36 4.78 -6.81 23.44
CA GLY A 36 4.75 -8.26 23.69
C GLY A 36 5.49 -9.13 22.66
N ALA A 37 6.58 -9.74 23.11
CA ALA A 37 7.48 -10.61 22.35
C ALA A 37 7.10 -12.10 22.41
N LEU A 38 7.51 -12.83 21.36
CA LEU A 38 8.03 -14.22 21.26
C LEU A 38 7.34 -15.38 22.02
N ASN A 39 6.93 -16.44 21.28
CA ASN A 39 7.50 -17.80 21.33
C ASN A 39 6.84 -18.77 20.31
N SER A 40 7.69 -19.58 19.65
CA SER A 40 7.55 -20.65 18.60
C SER A 40 6.54 -21.81 18.89
N PRO A 41 6.34 -22.89 18.05
CA PRO A 41 7.19 -23.41 16.96
C PRO A 41 6.54 -24.11 15.72
N ASP A 42 7.43 -24.50 14.80
CA ASP A 42 7.37 -25.59 13.80
C ASP A 42 6.49 -25.46 12.54
N PHE A 43 7.11 -25.06 11.43
CA PHE A 43 6.81 -25.62 10.11
C PHE A 43 8.11 -25.80 9.30
N ILE A 44 8.49 -27.06 9.10
CA ILE A 44 9.49 -27.48 8.13
C ILE A 44 8.84 -27.43 6.75
N PHE A 45 9.38 -26.64 5.81
CA PHE A 45 9.21 -26.92 4.38
C PHE A 45 10.41 -26.44 3.55
N ALA A 46 11.05 -27.44 2.93
CA ALA A 46 11.86 -27.40 1.71
C ALA A 46 13.06 -26.44 1.63
N GLU A 47 14.26 -27.00 1.87
CA GLU A 47 15.46 -26.60 1.13
C GLU A 47 15.21 -26.76 -0.37
N ASN A 48 15.32 -25.65 -1.11
CA ASN A 48 15.89 -25.64 -2.45
C ASN A 48 16.56 -24.27 -2.64
N LEU A 49 17.89 -24.28 -2.52
CA LEU A 49 18.84 -23.37 -3.16
C LEU A 49 18.31 -21.95 -3.40
N SER A 50 18.51 -21.09 -2.40
CA SER A 50 18.45 -19.65 -2.60
C SER A 50 19.44 -19.27 -3.71
N ASP A 51 18.93 -19.02 -4.91
CA ASP A 51 19.48 -17.91 -5.69
C ASP A 51 19.41 -16.71 -4.75
N GLU A 52 20.55 -16.38 -4.12
CA GLU A 52 20.70 -15.17 -3.32
C GLU A 52 20.56 -14.01 -4.31
N GLU A 53 19.31 -13.65 -4.60
CA GLU A 53 19.00 -12.51 -5.44
C GLU A 53 19.43 -11.26 -4.67
N GLU A 54 20.62 -10.75 -5.00
CA GLU A 54 21.23 -9.61 -4.33
C GLU A 54 20.27 -8.42 -4.29
N ASP A 55 20.18 -7.76 -3.14
CA ASP A 55 19.38 -6.53 -3.00
C ASP A 55 19.88 -5.44 -3.95
N ARG A 56 18.98 -4.56 -4.37
CA ARG A 56 19.35 -3.39 -5.17
C ARG A 56 20.34 -2.51 -4.42
N THR A 57 21.31 -2.01 -5.17
CA THR A 57 22.20 -0.95 -4.69
C THR A 57 21.42 0.35 -4.47
N THR A 58 22.01 1.28 -3.72
CA THR A 58 21.37 2.58 -3.45
C THR A 58 21.21 3.39 -4.74
N GLU A 59 22.17 3.27 -5.65
CA GLU A 59 22.19 3.92 -6.95
C GLU A 59 21.07 3.38 -7.86
N GLU A 60 20.90 2.06 -7.92
CA GLU A 60 19.81 1.43 -8.69
C GLU A 60 18.45 1.83 -8.15
N LEU A 61 18.28 1.85 -6.82
CA LEU A 61 17.04 2.32 -6.19
C LEU A 61 16.74 3.77 -6.58
N GLN A 62 17.73 4.66 -6.54
CA GLN A 62 17.54 6.07 -6.91
C GLN A 62 17.13 6.24 -8.38
N ILE A 63 17.73 5.47 -9.28
CA ILE A 63 17.38 5.51 -10.72
C ILE A 63 15.95 5.00 -10.91
N LEU A 64 15.59 3.89 -10.27
CA LEU A 64 14.26 3.29 -10.37
C LEU A 64 13.17 4.23 -9.81
N ILE A 65 13.39 4.79 -8.63
CA ILE A 65 12.47 5.74 -7.99
C ILE A 65 12.27 6.97 -8.87
N LYS A 66 13.35 7.53 -9.44
CA LYS A 66 13.25 8.67 -10.38
C LYS A 66 12.46 8.32 -11.63
N ALA A 67 12.60 7.11 -12.16
CA ALA A 67 11.80 6.67 -13.30
C ALA A 67 10.31 6.61 -12.93
N TRP A 68 9.98 6.00 -11.79
CA TRP A 68 8.62 5.87 -11.30
C TRP A 68 7.96 7.21 -10.96
N GLU A 69 8.71 8.15 -10.36
CA GLU A 69 8.22 9.48 -9.96
C GLU A 69 7.58 10.24 -11.14
N THR A 70 8.11 10.07 -12.36
CA THR A 70 7.58 10.74 -13.56
C THR A 70 6.16 10.32 -13.94
N TYR A 71 5.69 9.17 -13.43
CA TYR A 71 4.36 8.61 -13.69
C TYR A 71 3.41 8.76 -12.49
N VAL A 72 3.87 9.31 -11.37
CA VAL A 72 3.04 9.49 -10.18
C VAL A 72 1.90 10.46 -10.49
N HIS A 73 0.68 10.02 -10.24
CA HIS A 73 -0.51 10.82 -10.46
C HIS A 73 -0.58 11.99 -9.48
N SER A 74 -1.09 13.15 -9.95
CA SER A 74 -1.20 14.38 -9.15
C SER A 74 -2.06 14.22 -7.87
N ARG A 75 -2.94 13.20 -7.83
CA ARG A 75 -3.71 12.82 -6.63
C ARG A 75 -2.83 12.49 -5.44
N ALA A 76 -1.62 11.97 -5.67
CA ALA A 76 -0.68 11.61 -4.61
C ALA A 76 -0.26 12.82 -3.76
N LEU A 77 -0.16 14.00 -4.37
CA LEU A 77 0.19 15.25 -3.71
C LEU A 77 -0.85 15.70 -2.67
N GLN A 78 -2.07 15.13 -2.73
CA GLN A 78 -3.11 15.39 -1.73
C GLN A 78 -2.84 14.65 -0.42
N CYS A 79 -2.17 13.48 -0.48
CA CYS A 79 -1.81 12.67 0.69
C CYS A 79 -0.39 12.96 1.18
N TRP A 80 0.55 13.13 0.26
CA TRP A 80 1.95 13.41 0.54
C TRP A 80 2.33 14.74 -0.09
N LYS A 81 2.29 15.80 0.72
CA LYS A 81 2.47 17.19 0.25
C LYS A 81 3.93 17.51 -0.11
N SER A 82 4.87 16.72 0.38
CA SER A 82 6.29 16.85 0.08
C SER A 82 6.72 15.78 -0.93
N PRO A 83 7.49 16.14 -1.97
CA PRO A 83 8.17 15.17 -2.83
C PRO A 83 8.97 14.14 -2.03
N ASP A 84 9.57 14.55 -0.91
CA ASP A 84 10.32 13.65 -0.02
C ASP A 84 9.46 12.52 0.57
N ASP A 85 8.18 12.78 0.79
CA ASP A 85 7.28 11.78 1.36
C ASP A 85 6.83 10.78 0.29
N ILE A 86 6.60 11.23 -0.96
CA ILE A 86 6.39 10.33 -2.09
C ILE A 86 7.64 9.49 -2.32
N TYR A 87 8.82 10.10 -2.31
CA TYR A 87 10.10 9.39 -2.48
C TYR A 87 10.25 8.25 -1.47
N LYS A 88 9.94 8.47 -0.18
CA LYS A 88 9.99 7.42 0.84
C LYS A 88 9.04 6.26 0.55
N ILE A 89 7.82 6.54 0.07
CA ILE A 89 6.86 5.50 -0.31
C ILE A 89 7.41 4.68 -1.48
N LEU A 90 7.95 5.34 -2.51
CA LEU A 90 8.55 4.68 -3.67
C LEU A 90 9.77 3.84 -3.26
N GLU A 91 10.58 4.34 -2.31
CA GLU A 91 11.70 3.59 -1.76
C GLU A 91 11.24 2.33 -1.03
N LEU A 92 10.19 2.41 -0.20
CA LEU A 92 9.63 1.24 0.47
C LEU A 92 9.15 0.19 -0.53
N ILE A 93 8.47 0.61 -1.61
CA ILE A 93 8.03 -0.29 -2.67
C ILE A 93 9.22 -0.91 -3.42
N ALA A 94 10.22 -0.09 -3.78
CA ALA A 94 11.40 -0.53 -4.53
C ALA A 94 12.28 -1.51 -3.75
N ARG A 95 12.34 -1.38 -2.42
CA ARG A 95 13.05 -2.31 -1.53
C ARG A 95 12.28 -3.62 -1.33
N GLY A 96 10.94 -3.57 -1.36
CA GLY A 96 10.12 -4.76 -1.19
C GLY A 96 9.89 -5.57 -2.47
N CYS A 97 10.40 -5.15 -3.63
CA CYS A 97 10.38 -5.95 -4.86
C CYS A 97 11.78 -6.46 -5.23
N GLY A 98 11.84 -7.62 -5.89
CA GLY A 98 13.12 -8.21 -6.32
C GLY A 98 13.91 -7.33 -7.29
N ASN A 99 15.24 -7.51 -7.35
CA ASN A 99 16.20 -6.58 -7.96
C ASN A 99 15.97 -6.32 -9.46
N LYS A 100 15.43 -7.31 -10.17
CA LYS A 100 15.12 -7.25 -11.61
C LYS A 100 13.62 -7.11 -11.89
N SER A 101 12.81 -6.91 -10.86
CA SER A 101 11.36 -6.84 -10.97
C SER A 101 10.87 -5.40 -10.91
N ASP A 102 9.99 -5.01 -11.83
CA ASP A 102 9.37 -3.68 -11.82
C ASP A 102 7.84 -3.82 -11.82
N PRO A 103 7.14 -3.50 -10.72
CA PRO A 103 5.68 -3.63 -10.62
C PRO A 103 4.90 -2.57 -11.38
N ILE A 104 5.56 -1.53 -11.91
CA ILE A 104 4.92 -0.36 -12.54
C ILE A 104 5.21 -0.36 -14.04
N LEU A 105 6.47 -0.52 -14.45
CA LEU A 105 6.92 -0.44 -15.84
C LEU A 105 7.37 -1.80 -16.43
N GLY A 106 7.37 -2.87 -15.64
CA GLY A 106 7.90 -4.19 -16.04
C GLY A 106 7.02 -5.02 -16.98
N GLY A 107 5.83 -4.51 -17.34
CA GLY A 107 4.85 -5.22 -18.18
C GLY A 107 4.00 -6.24 -17.42
N ASP A 108 3.24 -7.05 -18.14
CA ASP A 108 2.21 -7.97 -17.62
C ASP A 108 2.61 -9.45 -17.67
N ASN A 109 3.78 -9.79 -18.21
CA ASN A 109 4.17 -11.18 -18.42
C ASN A 109 4.57 -11.92 -17.12
N ASN A 110 5.08 -11.19 -16.12
CA ASN A 110 5.66 -11.79 -14.92
C ASN A 110 5.05 -11.22 -13.64
N CYS A 111 4.87 -12.08 -12.64
CA CYS A 111 4.53 -11.63 -11.30
C CYS A 111 5.70 -10.89 -10.68
N VAL A 112 5.41 -9.83 -9.91
CA VAL A 112 6.39 -9.14 -9.07
C VAL A 112 6.09 -9.48 -7.63
N ILE A 113 6.92 -10.33 -7.02
CA ILE A 113 6.67 -10.87 -5.69
C ILE A 113 7.15 -9.90 -4.61
N TRP A 114 6.26 -9.56 -3.69
CA TRP A 114 6.55 -8.76 -2.51
C TRP A 114 7.40 -9.53 -1.50
N ARG A 115 8.43 -8.87 -0.97
CA ARG A 115 9.38 -9.38 0.03
C ARG A 115 9.42 -8.54 1.30
N GLY A 116 8.55 -7.53 1.39
CA GLY A 116 8.49 -6.62 2.54
C GLY A 116 7.50 -7.08 3.62
N GLU A 117 6.97 -6.10 4.35
CA GLU A 117 6.03 -6.35 5.45
C GLU A 117 4.71 -6.98 4.97
N LEU A 118 4.17 -7.88 5.79
CA LEU A 118 2.88 -8.53 5.57
C LEU A 118 1.90 -8.20 6.70
N SER A 119 0.61 -8.16 6.38
CA SER A 119 -0.45 -7.97 7.39
C SER A 119 -0.50 -9.15 8.36
N LYS A 120 -0.78 -8.88 9.64
CA LYS A 120 -0.87 -9.94 10.67
C LYS A 120 -2.07 -10.87 10.50
N ASP A 121 -3.12 -10.39 9.85
CA ASP A 121 -4.42 -11.06 9.81
C ASP A 121 -4.63 -11.89 8.52
N GLY A 122 -3.82 -11.70 7.48
CA GLY A 122 -4.00 -12.37 6.18
C GLY A 122 -2.73 -12.59 5.35
N ASP A 123 -1.56 -12.21 5.86
CA ASP A 123 -0.28 -12.13 5.14
C ASP A 123 -0.38 -11.39 3.78
N ASP A 124 -1.16 -10.31 3.74
CA ASP A 124 -1.25 -9.45 2.56
C ASP A 124 -0.09 -8.45 2.55
N PRO A 125 0.48 -8.12 1.38
CA PRO A 125 1.51 -7.09 1.25
C PRO A 125 1.07 -5.73 1.81
N ILE A 126 1.83 -5.19 2.78
CA ILE A 126 1.60 -3.86 3.34
C ILE A 126 2.86 -3.00 3.31
N ILE A 127 2.67 -1.69 3.36
CA ILE A 127 3.71 -0.73 3.73
C ILE A 127 3.27 0.10 4.93
N THR A 128 4.22 0.35 5.82
CA THR A 128 4.06 1.25 6.95
C THR A 128 4.72 2.59 6.64
N PHE A 129 3.96 3.68 6.72
CA PHE A 129 4.46 5.02 6.42
C PHE A 129 3.88 6.07 7.36
N LYS A 130 4.53 7.23 7.39
CA LYS A 130 4.09 8.38 8.18
C LYS A 130 3.52 9.43 7.24
N THR A 131 2.29 9.84 7.48
CA THR A 131 1.65 10.94 6.74
C THR A 131 2.18 12.29 7.21
N SER A 132 2.36 13.25 6.30
CA SER A 132 2.79 14.61 6.63
C SER A 132 1.81 15.26 7.60
N GLY A 133 2.30 15.64 8.79
CA GLY A 133 1.48 16.25 9.84
C GLY A 133 0.80 15.28 10.80
N SER A 134 0.96 13.96 10.60
CA SER A 134 0.60 12.95 11.60
C SER A 134 1.78 12.65 12.52
N THR A 135 1.51 12.33 13.79
CA THR A 135 2.49 11.75 14.71
C THR A 135 2.50 10.22 14.68
N THR A 136 1.47 9.60 14.09
CA THR A 136 1.30 8.15 14.03
C THR A 136 1.77 7.58 12.69
N PHE A 137 2.28 6.36 12.74
CA PHE A 137 2.46 5.53 11.55
C PHE A 137 1.10 4.97 11.10
N SER A 138 0.97 4.81 9.80
CA SER A 138 -0.18 4.27 9.11
C SER A 138 0.27 3.11 8.25
N HIS A 139 -0.56 2.08 8.14
CA HIS A 139 -0.35 0.98 7.19
C HIS A 139 -1.35 1.07 6.04
N SER A 140 -0.93 0.64 4.86
CA SER A 140 -1.79 0.43 3.69
C SER A 140 -1.33 -0.80 2.94
N TYR A 141 -2.26 -1.46 2.25
CA TYR A 141 -1.93 -2.53 1.31
C TYR A 141 -1.13 -1.99 0.12
N VAL A 142 -0.09 -2.71 -0.30
CA VAL A 142 0.83 -2.28 -1.37
C VAL A 142 0.07 -2.04 -2.67
N ASN A 143 -0.82 -2.96 -3.06
CA ASN A 143 -1.58 -2.83 -4.30
C ASN A 143 -2.55 -1.63 -4.29
N ARG A 144 -3.08 -1.25 -3.12
CA ARG A 144 -3.88 -0.01 -2.97
C ARG A 144 -3.04 1.24 -3.15
N VAL A 145 -1.82 1.24 -2.61
CA VAL A 145 -0.87 2.35 -2.80
C VAL A 145 -0.50 2.48 -4.27
N LEU A 146 -0.19 1.37 -4.95
CA LEU A 146 0.15 1.37 -6.37
C LEU A 146 -1.00 1.89 -7.23
N VAL A 147 -2.24 1.46 -6.99
CA VAL A 147 -3.42 1.98 -7.68
C VAL A 147 -3.59 3.48 -7.42
N PHE A 148 -3.43 3.92 -6.17
CA PHE A 148 -3.52 5.32 -5.84
C PHE A 148 -2.45 6.19 -6.53
N LEU A 149 -1.23 5.67 -6.66
CA LEU A 149 -0.12 6.36 -7.29
C LEU A 149 -0.20 6.38 -8.82
N TYR A 150 -0.65 5.28 -9.45
CA TYR A 150 -0.41 5.06 -10.89
C TYR A 150 -1.64 4.71 -11.72
N ALA A 151 -2.75 4.29 -11.11
CA ALA A 151 -3.94 3.99 -11.89
C ALA A 151 -4.45 5.26 -12.59
N ASP A 152 -4.93 5.09 -13.82
CA ASP A 152 -5.68 6.12 -14.51
C ASP A 152 -6.98 6.45 -13.76
N GLU A 153 -7.64 7.53 -14.15
CA GLU A 153 -8.82 8.00 -13.42
C GLU A 153 -9.96 6.98 -13.45
N GLU A 154 -10.21 6.31 -14.58
CA GLU A 154 -11.31 5.35 -14.70
C GLU A 154 -11.08 4.12 -13.82
N SER A 155 -9.90 3.51 -13.90
CA SER A 155 -9.54 2.34 -13.08
C SER A 155 -9.51 2.70 -11.60
N PHE A 156 -9.02 3.90 -11.26
CA PHE A 156 -9.00 4.39 -9.89
C PHE A 156 -10.42 4.56 -9.32
N GLN A 157 -11.35 5.14 -10.07
CA GLN A 157 -12.74 5.30 -9.62
C GLN A 157 -13.44 3.95 -9.42
N LEU A 158 -13.20 3.00 -10.33
CA LEU A 158 -13.76 1.65 -10.20
C LEU A 158 -13.18 0.90 -8.99
N LEU A 159 -11.85 0.93 -8.81
CA LEU A 159 -11.21 0.22 -7.70
C LEU A 159 -11.53 0.83 -6.33
N GLN A 160 -11.92 2.11 -6.27
CA GLN A 160 -12.40 2.74 -5.04
C GLN A 160 -13.75 2.20 -4.56
N THR A 161 -14.57 1.60 -5.42
CA THR A 161 -15.87 1.03 -5.00
C THR A 161 -15.71 -0.32 -4.31
N LYS A 162 -14.53 -0.95 -4.40
CA LYS A 162 -14.26 -2.27 -3.81
C LYS A 162 -14.03 -2.19 -2.29
N PRO A 163 -14.25 -3.31 -1.56
CA PRO A 163 -14.01 -3.39 -0.12
C PRO A 163 -12.59 -2.94 0.26
N LYS A 164 -12.44 -2.33 1.44
CA LYS A 164 -11.17 -1.74 1.93
C LYS A 164 -10.13 -2.77 2.38
N GLU A 165 -9.99 -3.84 1.62
CA GLU A 165 -9.03 -4.93 1.79
C GLU A 165 -8.01 -4.89 0.66
N ALA A 166 -6.98 -5.74 0.71
CA ALA A 166 -6.06 -5.91 -0.40
C ALA A 166 -6.81 -6.30 -1.68
N PHE A 167 -6.45 -5.70 -2.83
CA PHE A 167 -7.03 -6.13 -4.10
C PHE A 167 -6.61 -7.56 -4.43
N LYS A 168 -7.53 -8.33 -5.02
CA LYS A 168 -7.21 -9.63 -5.60
C LYS A 168 -6.33 -9.44 -6.82
N MET A 169 -5.43 -10.40 -7.05
CA MET A 169 -4.56 -10.41 -8.22
C MET A 169 -5.11 -11.40 -9.26
N GLN A 170 -5.19 -10.99 -10.52
CA GLN A 170 -5.62 -11.79 -11.67
C GLN A 170 -4.76 -13.06 -11.84
N CYS A 171 -3.47 -12.97 -11.49
CA CYS A 171 -2.54 -14.09 -11.53
C CYS A 171 -2.73 -15.12 -10.39
N GLY A 172 -3.66 -14.86 -9.46
CA GLY A 172 -3.95 -15.74 -8.33
C GLY A 172 -2.93 -15.74 -7.20
N ASN A 173 -1.80 -15.03 -7.34
CA ASN A 173 -0.77 -14.94 -6.30
C ASN A 173 -0.97 -13.69 -5.43
N LYS A 174 -1.31 -13.89 -4.16
CA LYS A 174 -1.56 -12.79 -3.18
C LYS A 174 -0.34 -11.90 -2.93
N LEU A 175 0.88 -12.42 -3.12
CA LEU A 175 2.12 -11.67 -2.94
C LEU A 175 2.53 -10.91 -4.20
N CYS A 176 1.82 -11.07 -5.32
CA CYS A 176 2.08 -10.28 -6.51
C CYS A 176 1.66 -8.83 -6.26
N ILE A 177 2.52 -7.89 -6.61
CA ILE A 177 2.26 -6.45 -6.56
C ILE A 177 2.37 -5.79 -7.94
N ASN A 178 2.40 -6.57 -9.02
CA ASN A 178 2.40 -6.01 -10.38
C ASN A 178 1.08 -5.26 -10.62
N LEU A 179 1.16 -3.97 -10.95
CA LEU A 179 0.01 -3.08 -11.15
C LEU A 179 -0.95 -3.63 -12.21
N THR A 180 -0.42 -4.21 -13.28
CA THR A 180 -1.22 -4.77 -14.39
C THR A 180 -1.95 -6.07 -14.02
N HIS A 181 -1.53 -6.73 -12.94
CA HIS A 181 -2.15 -7.96 -12.44
C HIS A 181 -3.26 -7.70 -11.43
N ILE A 182 -3.60 -6.45 -11.11
CA ILE A 182 -4.68 -6.15 -10.16
C ILE A 182 -6.03 -6.49 -10.80
N SER A 183 -6.83 -7.31 -10.11
CA SER A 183 -8.14 -7.72 -10.61
C SER A 183 -9.13 -6.56 -10.55
N MET A 184 -9.76 -6.31 -11.70
CA MET A 184 -10.92 -5.41 -11.77
C MET A 184 -12.20 -6.13 -11.36
N ASP A 185 -12.21 -7.46 -11.38
CA ASP A 185 -13.33 -8.32 -11.01
C ASP A 185 -13.32 -8.66 -9.51
N ASP A 186 -14.44 -9.21 -9.02
CA ASP A 186 -14.69 -9.53 -7.61
C ASP A 186 -14.16 -10.90 -7.17
#